data_AF-A0A2L0D4G7-F1
#
_entry.id   AF-A0A2L0D4G7-F1
#
_cell.length_a   1.000
_cell.length_b   1.000
_cell.length_c   1.000
_cell.angle_alpha   90.00
_cell.angle_beta   90.00
_cell.angle_gamma   90.00
#
_symmetry.space_group_name_H-M   'P 1'
#
loop_
_entity.id
_entity.type
_entity.pdbx_description
1 polymer ?
#
loop_
_entity_poly.entity_id
_entity_poly.type
_entity_poly.pdbx_seq_one_letter_code
_entity_poly.pdbx_strand_id
1 'polypeptide(L)'
;MKSGNSTSSASPPKQDYSQNRKYWKNEIEFNGNKVYQRDDLIDPNLTDTFGRTNVDRMKKGLTPIGPDGKSIELHHTTQRQTSSIAETTYTFHKQNSKTIHINPNTISSGINRNEFGKWRGSYWENRAKDFID
;
A
#
# COMPACT_ATOMS: atom_id res chain seq x y z
N MET A 1 -53.82 2.01 -40.37
CA MET A 1 -52.42 1.68 -39.99
C MET A 1 -52.04 2.58 -38.81
N LYS A 2 -51.87 2.03 -37.61
CA LYS A 2 -51.30 2.75 -36.45
C LYS A 2 -50.05 1.96 -36.03
N SER A 3 -48.88 2.47 -36.40
CA SER A 3 -47.60 1.87 -36.02
C SER A 3 -47.35 2.07 -34.53
N GLY A 4 -47.16 0.97 -33.82
CA GLY A 4 -46.62 0.95 -32.47
C GLY A 4 -45.15 1.34 -32.48
N ASN A 5 -44.77 2.25 -31.59
CA ASN A 5 -43.39 2.67 -31.38
C ASN A 5 -42.83 1.82 -30.22
N SER A 6 -42.08 0.77 -30.56
CA SER A 6 -41.37 -0.07 -29.58
C SER A 6 -40.17 0.71 -29.04
N THR A 7 -40.29 1.19 -27.81
CA THR A 7 -39.19 1.78 -27.05
C THR A 7 -38.25 0.68 -26.56
N SER A 8 -37.12 0.54 -27.25
CA SER A 8 -35.99 -0.29 -26.81
C SER A 8 -35.39 0.32 -25.54
N SER A 9 -35.67 -0.29 -24.40
CA SER A 9 -35.00 0.01 -23.13
C SER A 9 -33.54 -0.43 -23.23
N ALA A 10 -32.63 0.50 -23.54
CA ALA A 10 -31.21 0.28 -23.42
C ALA A 10 -30.87 -0.03 -21.96
N SER A 11 -30.27 -1.20 -21.70
CA SER A 11 -29.72 -1.54 -20.40
C SER A 11 -28.70 -0.48 -19.96
N PRO A 12 -28.63 -0.12 -18.66
CA PRO A 12 -27.62 0.79 -18.18
C PRO A 12 -26.22 0.29 -18.56
N PRO A 13 -25.28 1.18 -18.93
CA PRO A 13 -23.91 0.77 -19.18
C PRO A 13 -23.36 0.09 -17.93
N LYS A 14 -22.80 -1.12 -18.09
CA LYS A 14 -22.03 -1.77 -17.03
C LYS A 14 -20.87 -0.84 -16.69
N GLN A 15 -20.89 -0.26 -15.49
CA GLN A 15 -19.75 0.49 -14.98
C GLN A 15 -18.63 -0.51 -14.70
N ASP A 16 -17.70 -0.63 -15.64
CA ASP A 16 -16.45 -1.31 -15.43
C ASP A 16 -15.57 -0.44 -14.51
N TYR A 17 -15.69 -0.67 -13.22
CA TYR A 17 -14.85 -0.06 -12.19
C TYR A 17 -13.48 -0.73 -12.06
N SER A 18 -13.01 -1.48 -13.07
CA SER A 18 -11.69 -2.09 -13.03
C SER A 18 -10.64 -1.01 -12.77
N GLN A 19 -10.06 -1.08 -11.59
CA GLN A 19 -9.03 -0.15 -11.14
C GLN A 19 -7.77 -0.46 -11.95
N ASN A 20 -7.59 0.21 -13.10
CA ASN A 20 -6.41 0.03 -13.96
C ASN A 20 -5.19 0.73 -13.33
N ARG A 21 -4.75 0.18 -12.19
CA ARG A 21 -3.63 0.70 -11.40
C ARG A 21 -2.33 0.26 -12.03
N LYS A 22 -1.48 1.22 -12.40
CA LYS A 22 -0.15 0.94 -12.93
C LYS A 22 0.77 0.26 -11.90
N TYR A 23 0.67 0.70 -10.64
CA TYR A 23 1.65 0.40 -9.60
C TYR A 23 1.12 -0.55 -8.52
N TRP A 24 0.06 -0.16 -7.80
CA TRP A 24 -0.51 -0.96 -6.72
C TRP A 24 -1.52 -1.98 -7.24
N LYS A 25 -1.04 -3.03 -7.91
CA LYS A 25 -1.90 -4.07 -8.48
C LYS A 25 -2.34 -5.10 -7.44
N ASN A 26 -1.45 -5.42 -6.51
CA ASN A 26 -1.72 -6.39 -5.45
C ASN A 26 -2.31 -5.69 -4.21
N GLU A 27 -3.40 -6.24 -3.69
CA GLU A 27 -4.04 -5.78 -2.45
C GLU A 27 -4.37 -6.96 -1.54
N ILE A 28 -4.07 -6.80 -0.25
CA ILE A 28 -4.37 -7.81 0.78
C ILE A 28 -5.07 -7.16 1.97
N GLU A 29 -5.73 -7.97 2.78
CA GLU A 29 -6.15 -7.62 4.14
C GLU A 29 -5.11 -8.14 5.12
N PHE A 30 -4.57 -7.28 5.98
CA PHE A 30 -3.65 -7.67 7.04
C PHE A 30 -4.02 -6.98 8.36
N ASN A 31 -4.39 -7.79 9.35
CA ASN A 31 -4.76 -7.34 10.71
C ASN A 31 -5.75 -6.15 10.72
N GLY A 32 -6.76 -6.19 9.84
CA GLY A 32 -7.82 -5.19 9.76
C GLY A 32 -7.50 -3.96 8.91
N ASN A 33 -6.35 -3.92 8.23
CA ASN A 33 -6.02 -2.90 7.25
C ASN A 33 -5.91 -3.51 5.86
N LYS A 34 -6.55 -2.89 4.87
CA LYS A 34 -6.24 -3.13 3.46
C LYS A 34 -4.86 -2.56 3.13
N VAL A 35 -3.99 -3.38 2.56
CA VAL A 35 -2.62 -2.98 2.16
C VAL A 35 -2.46 -3.09 0.66
N TYR A 36 -2.00 -2.01 0.05
CA TYR A 36 -1.62 -1.92 -1.35
C TYR A 36 -0.12 -2.17 -1.50
N GLN A 37 0.22 -3.31 -2.08
CA GLN A 37 1.59 -3.81 -2.15
C GLN A 37 2.28 -3.42 -3.47
N ARG A 38 3.60 -3.38 -3.43
CA ARG A 38 4.51 -3.02 -4.52
C ARG A 38 5.72 -3.95 -4.56
N ASP A 39 5.54 -5.13 -5.15
CA ASP A 39 6.64 -6.09 -5.34
C ASP A 39 7.82 -5.49 -6.12
N ASP A 40 7.52 -4.58 -7.06
CA ASP A 40 8.52 -3.89 -7.87
C ASP A 40 9.44 -2.94 -7.07
N LEU A 41 9.11 -2.63 -5.81
CA LEU A 41 10.00 -1.86 -4.93
C LEU A 41 10.96 -2.74 -4.12
N ILE A 42 10.77 -4.07 -4.10
CA ILE A 42 11.54 -4.99 -3.25
C ILE A 42 12.42 -5.86 -4.13
N ASP A 43 13.72 -5.58 -4.13
CA ASP A 43 14.72 -6.58 -4.50
C ASP A 43 14.95 -7.49 -3.28
N PRO A 44 14.54 -8.77 -3.30
CA PRO A 44 14.66 -9.66 -2.13
C PRO A 44 16.11 -9.91 -1.71
N ASN A 45 17.06 -9.80 -2.65
CA ASN A 45 18.47 -10.15 -2.45
C ASN A 45 19.35 -8.92 -2.12
N LEU A 46 18.81 -7.71 -2.19
CA LEU A 46 19.52 -6.50 -1.82
C LEU A 46 20.01 -6.59 -0.38
N THR A 47 21.32 -6.44 -0.18
CA THR A 47 21.97 -6.55 1.13
C THR A 47 22.17 -5.20 1.79
N ASP A 48 21.97 -5.15 3.10
CA ASP A 48 22.33 -3.98 3.91
C ASP A 48 23.80 -3.99 4.36
N THR A 49 24.23 -2.93 5.04
CA THR A 49 25.60 -2.78 5.54
C THR A 49 26.03 -3.83 6.57
N PHE A 50 25.09 -4.63 7.09
CA PHE A 50 25.33 -5.73 8.02
C PHE A 50 25.25 -7.10 7.33
N GLY A 51 25.16 -7.14 5.99
CA GLY A 51 25.11 -8.36 5.20
C GLY A 51 23.75 -9.06 5.18
N ARG A 52 22.67 -8.41 5.63
CA ARG A 52 21.32 -9.00 5.61
C ARG A 52 20.62 -8.68 4.30
N THR A 53 20.03 -9.68 3.65
CA THR A 53 19.15 -9.44 2.49
C THR A 53 17.86 -8.75 2.91
N ASN A 54 17.08 -8.22 1.96
CA ASN A 54 15.76 -7.67 2.24
C ASN A 54 14.81 -8.73 2.81
N VAL A 55 14.90 -9.99 2.37
CA VAL A 55 14.15 -11.09 2.97
C VAL A 55 14.55 -11.29 4.43
N ASP A 56 15.84 -11.28 4.76
CA ASP A 56 16.32 -11.41 6.15
C ASP A 56 15.88 -10.25 7.04
N ARG A 57 15.83 -9.04 6.47
CA ARG A 57 15.30 -7.85 7.16
C ARG A 57 13.83 -8.05 7.48
N MET A 58 13.02 -8.40 6.48
CA MET A 58 11.58 -8.59 6.63
C MET A 58 11.25 -9.73 7.61
N LYS A 59 11.96 -10.86 7.58
CA LYS A 59 11.82 -11.96 8.55
C LYS A 59 12.04 -11.55 10.01
N LYS A 60 12.74 -10.43 10.25
CA LYS A 60 12.99 -9.84 11.57
C LYS A 60 12.08 -8.63 11.86
N GLY A 61 11.03 -8.43 11.06
CA GLY A 61 10.14 -7.27 11.14
C GLY A 61 10.78 -5.94 10.74
N LEU A 62 11.97 -5.97 10.13
CA LEU A 62 12.64 -4.79 9.62
C LEU A 62 12.12 -4.45 8.22
N THR A 63 12.01 -3.15 7.95
CA THR A 63 11.63 -2.64 6.63
C THR A 63 12.66 -3.02 5.57
N PRO A 64 12.25 -3.55 4.40
CA PRO A 64 13.16 -3.73 3.28
C PRO A 64 13.66 -2.37 2.77
N ILE A 65 14.84 -2.39 2.15
CA ILE A 65 15.44 -1.26 1.46
C ILE A 65 14.84 -1.21 0.04
N GLY A 66 14.28 -0.07 -0.32
CA GLY A 66 13.74 0.20 -1.64
C GLY A 66 14.82 0.67 -2.64
N PRO A 67 14.42 0.92 -3.90
CA PRO A 67 15.33 1.28 -4.99
C PRO A 67 16.01 2.64 -4.79
N ASP A 68 15.53 3.47 -3.87
CA ASP A 68 16.15 4.75 -3.51
C ASP A 68 17.22 4.61 -2.40
N GLY A 69 17.59 3.37 -2.05
CA GLY A 69 18.58 3.08 -1.01
C GLY A 69 18.11 3.39 0.41
N LYS A 70 16.80 3.66 0.59
CA LYS A 70 16.18 3.92 1.89
C LYS A 70 15.15 2.85 2.20
N SER A 71 14.74 2.76 3.47
CA SER A 71 13.67 1.82 3.85
C SER A 71 12.35 2.20 3.19
N ILE A 72 11.64 1.19 2.66
CA ILE A 72 10.26 1.35 2.19
C ILE A 72 9.38 1.83 3.35
N GLU A 73 8.51 2.80 3.07
CA GLU A 73 7.60 3.37 4.05
C GLU A 73 6.15 2.91 3.78
N LEU A 74 5.42 2.68 4.88
CA LEU A 74 4.00 2.33 4.89
C LEU A 74 3.18 3.57 5.18
N HIS A 75 2.43 4.04 4.18
CA HIS A 75 1.64 5.27 4.27
C HIS A 75 0.15 4.96 4.52
N HIS A 76 -0.41 5.52 5.58
CA HIS A 76 -1.86 5.49 5.81
C HIS A 76 -2.57 6.53 4.95
N THR A 77 -3.48 6.08 4.08
CA THR A 77 -4.16 6.92 3.08
C THR A 77 -5.03 8.03 3.67
N THR A 78 -5.59 7.83 4.87
CA THR A 78 -6.44 8.83 5.54
C THR A 78 -5.97 9.20 6.95
N GLN A 79 -4.71 8.88 7.30
CA GLN A 79 -4.13 9.18 8.61
C GLN A 79 -4.95 8.69 9.83
N ARG A 80 -5.72 7.62 9.65
CA ARG A 80 -6.47 6.91 10.70
C ARG A 80 -5.87 5.52 10.87
N GLN A 81 -5.86 5.01 12.10
CA GLN A 81 -5.34 3.67 12.41
C GLN A 81 -5.91 2.56 11.53
N THR A 82 -7.20 2.65 11.19
CA THR A 82 -7.91 1.62 10.40
C THR A 82 -7.93 1.93 8.90
N SER A 83 -7.20 2.95 8.43
CA SER A 83 -7.21 3.29 7.02
C SER A 83 -6.43 2.27 6.20
N SER A 84 -6.68 2.24 4.89
CA SER A 84 -5.80 1.51 3.98
C SER A 84 -4.37 2.06 4.05
N ILE A 85 -3.43 1.18 3.73
CA ILE A 85 -2.00 1.44 3.78
C ILE A 85 -1.40 1.19 2.39
N ALA A 86 -0.48 2.03 1.96
CA ALA A 86 0.25 1.86 0.71
C ALA A 86 1.76 1.73 0.96
N GLU A 87 2.39 0.74 0.32
CA GLU A 87 3.85 0.67 0.22
C GLU A 87 4.36 1.78 -0.71
N THR A 88 5.32 2.56 -0.22
CA THR A 88 5.90 3.70 -0.95
C THR A 88 7.41 3.76 -0.74
N THR A 89 8.15 4.32 -1.70
CA THR A 89 9.54 4.67 -1.44
C THR A 89 9.61 5.82 -0.43
N TYR A 90 10.68 5.86 0.35
CA TYR A 90 10.93 6.96 1.27
C TYR A 90 10.92 8.31 0.53
N THR A 91 11.62 8.37 -0.61
CA THR A 91 11.74 9.59 -1.41
C THR A 91 10.39 10.10 -1.88
N PHE A 92 9.51 9.20 -2.37
CA PHE A 92 8.15 9.56 -2.76
C PHE A 92 7.37 10.15 -1.59
N HIS A 93 7.39 9.48 -0.44
CA HIS A 93 6.64 9.92 0.74
C HIS A 93 7.13 11.29 1.25
N LYS A 94 8.44 11.54 1.29
CA LYS A 94 8.95 12.84 1.75
C LYS A 94 8.65 13.98 0.77
N GLN A 95 8.92 13.78 -0.52
CA GLN A 95 8.70 14.81 -1.53
C GLN A 95 7.21 15.18 -1.67
N ASN A 96 6.32 14.20 -1.50
CA ASN A 96 4.87 14.39 -1.64
C ASN A 96 4.15 14.51 -0.30
N SER A 97 4.87 14.69 0.82
CA SER A 97 4.30 14.67 2.17
C SER A 97 3.10 15.61 2.34
N LYS A 98 3.17 16.84 1.81
CA LYS A 98 2.07 17.81 1.87
C LYS A 98 0.84 17.38 1.08
N THR A 99 1.03 16.60 0.02
CA THR A 99 -0.04 16.15 -0.87
C THR A 99 -0.75 14.92 -0.31
N ILE A 100 0.01 13.98 0.27
CA ILE A 100 -0.54 12.69 0.70
C ILE A 100 -1.01 12.70 2.16
N HIS A 101 -0.59 13.67 2.97
CA HIS A 101 -1.09 13.84 4.32
C HIS A 101 -2.31 14.76 4.35
N ILE A 102 -3.51 14.15 4.46
CA ILE A 102 -4.79 14.89 4.47
C ILE A 102 -5.02 15.82 5.68
N ASN A 103 -4.44 15.50 6.84
CA ASN A 103 -4.57 16.32 8.04
C ASN A 103 -3.57 17.48 7.96
N PRO A 104 -4.02 18.73 8.20
CA PRO A 104 -3.11 19.84 8.43
C PRO A 104 -2.32 19.60 9.72
N ASN A 105 -1.17 20.27 9.87
CA ASN A 105 -0.30 20.15 11.06
C ASN A 105 -1.00 20.53 12.39
N THR A 106 -2.18 21.16 12.31
CA THR A 106 -3.02 21.52 13.46
C THR A 106 -3.92 20.37 13.94
N ILE A 107 -4.07 19.30 13.15
CA ILE A 107 -4.86 18.11 13.52
C ILE A 107 -3.89 16.94 13.71
N SER A 108 -3.82 16.44 14.95
CA SER A 108 -3.01 15.27 15.28
C SER A 108 -3.44 14.05 14.47
N SER A 109 -2.48 13.23 14.07
CA SER A 109 -2.76 11.94 13.44
C SER A 109 -3.58 11.04 14.38
N GLY A 110 -4.60 10.36 13.83
CA GLY A 110 -5.37 9.34 14.55
C GLY A 110 -4.68 7.99 14.64
N ILE A 111 -3.35 7.95 14.46
CA ILE A 111 -2.53 6.73 14.45
C ILE A 111 -1.80 6.62 15.79
N ASN A 112 -2.01 5.52 16.50
CA ASN A 112 -1.18 5.17 17.64
C ASN A 112 0.17 4.66 17.13
N ARG A 113 1.23 5.45 17.32
CA ARG A 113 2.57 5.15 16.78
C ARG A 113 3.18 3.86 17.35
N ASN A 114 2.90 3.54 18.61
CA ASN A 114 3.41 2.33 19.24
C ASN A 114 2.71 1.08 18.71
N GLU A 115 1.38 1.14 18.58
CA GLU A 115 0.60 0.05 17.96
C GLU A 115 0.97 -0.14 16.50
N PHE A 116 1.11 0.96 15.74
CA PHE A 116 1.53 0.87 14.35
C PHE A 116 2.95 0.35 14.21
N GLY A 117 3.85 0.67 15.15
CA GLY A 117 5.20 0.10 15.20
C GLY A 117 5.18 -1.43 15.27
N LYS A 118 4.32 -2.00 16.12
CA LYS A 118 4.11 -3.45 16.24
C LYS A 118 3.47 -4.03 14.99
N TRP A 119 2.37 -3.43 14.52
CA TRP A 119 1.66 -3.84 13.32
C TRP A 119 2.60 -3.89 12.10
N ARG A 120 3.44 -2.87 11.94
CA ARG A 120 4.43 -2.77 10.84
C ARG A 120 5.46 -3.89 10.90
N GLY A 121 5.96 -4.23 12.09
CA GLY A 121 6.88 -5.35 12.25
C GLY A 121 6.26 -6.67 11.78
N SER A 122 5.08 -6.99 12.32
CA SER A 122 4.32 -8.19 11.93
C SER A 122 3.95 -8.21 10.45
N TYR A 123 3.63 -7.05 9.87
CA TYR A 123 3.36 -6.91 8.45
C TYR A 123 4.57 -7.32 7.62
N TRP A 124 5.77 -6.80 7.91
CA TRP A 124 6.97 -7.16 7.16
C TRP A 124 7.37 -8.62 7.36
N GLU A 125 7.21 -9.17 8.56
CA GLU A 125 7.42 -10.60 8.80
C GLU A 125 6.49 -11.46 7.93
N ASN A 126 5.22 -11.06 7.80
CA ASN A 126 4.31 -11.73 6.90
C ASN A 126 4.68 -11.52 5.43
N ARG A 127 5.06 -10.30 5.05
CA ARG A 127 5.46 -9.92 3.69
C ARG A 127 6.67 -10.70 3.20
N ALA A 128 7.57 -11.10 4.09
CA ALA A 128 8.73 -11.94 3.74
C ALA A 128 8.32 -13.26 3.06
N LYS A 129 7.14 -13.79 3.39
CA LYS A 129 6.62 -15.07 2.87
C LYS A 129 6.34 -15.02 1.37
N ASP A 130 6.09 -13.84 0.83
CA ASP A 130 5.80 -13.66 -0.61
C ASP A 130 7.08 -13.83 -1.47
N PHE A 131 8.24 -13.92 -0.85
CA PHE A 131 9.56 -13.99 -1.51
C PHE A 131 10.39 -15.22 -1.11
N ILE A 132 9.76 -16.18 -0.43
CA ILE A 132 10.38 -17.46 -0.06
C ILE A 132 9.45 -18.58 -0.52
N ASP A 133 10.01 -19.52 -1.28
CA ASP A 133 9.33 -20.74 -1.73
C ASP A 133 9.14 -21.73 -0.56
#